data_AF-A0A1Z5LEN4-F1
#
_entry.id   AF-A0A1Z5LEN4-F1
#
_cell.length_a   1.000
_cell.length_b   1.000
_cell.length_c   1.000
_cell.angle_alpha   90.00
_cell.angle_beta   90.00
_cell.angle_gamma   90.00
#
_symmetry.space_group_name_H-M   'P 1'
#
loop_
_entity.id
_entity.type
_entity.pdbx_description
1 polymer ?
#
loop_
_entity_poly.entity_id
_entity_poly.type
_entity_poly.pdbx_seq_one_letter_code
_entity_poly.pdbx_strand_id
1 'polypeptide(L)'
;MLENLREKFYSVQQDLTESLRNFTLVEVSTQKHKLEHDYEKHLTNAGAELLHYYQSTWEEIHNYNEENAKKAEEVDTLIGAMHSQFHQQLAWMQQLNQQLCQLPKLQQNVQDLMKTIGELEGLFEEVELHLVGLEDIIETQALQEKQLDERFKLALYKEKKMAHFEELRDKLEEEHRLRLQQLEEQERHVLQERQQTFDEVFQEDLELYKAQGKIERLPAHADKQAALEEIDLEGDEQAQAALNEFLDDTDPGLSADISFPSGDTSESDAAVFDEGGCKPKPCDTA
;
A
#
# COMPACT_ATOMS: atom_id res chain seq x y z
N MET A 1 109.00 -106.36 21.49
CA MET A 1 108.22 -105.10 21.39
C MET A 1 107.20 -104.89 22.49
N LEU A 2 106.78 -105.91 23.26
CA LEU A 2 105.92 -105.74 24.45
C LEU A 2 106.71 -105.42 25.75
N GLU A 3 107.99 -105.77 25.82
CA GLU A 3 108.83 -105.48 27.00
C GLU A 3 109.14 -104.00 27.19
N ASN A 4 109.32 -103.26 26.08
CA ASN A 4 109.54 -101.81 26.13
C ASN A 4 108.30 -101.07 26.65
N LEU A 5 107.09 -101.57 26.34
CA LEU A 5 105.83 -101.03 26.86
C LEU A 5 105.67 -101.34 28.36
N ARG A 6 106.13 -102.50 28.81
CA ARG A 6 106.15 -102.89 30.23
C ARG A 6 107.10 -102.01 31.04
N GLU A 7 108.32 -101.75 30.56
CA GLU A 7 109.25 -100.83 31.22
C GLU A 7 108.69 -99.40 31.30
N LYS A 8 108.04 -98.91 30.25
CA LYS A 8 107.37 -97.60 30.29
C LYS A 8 106.21 -97.56 31.28
N PHE A 9 105.46 -98.65 31.43
CA PHE A 9 104.40 -98.72 32.43
C PHE A 9 104.94 -98.74 33.87
N TYR A 10 106.06 -99.45 34.10
CA TYR A 10 106.75 -99.42 35.40
C TYR A 10 107.32 -98.03 35.72
N SER A 11 107.93 -97.34 34.74
CA SER A 11 108.40 -95.96 34.91
C SER A 11 107.26 -95.00 35.22
N VAL A 12 106.12 -95.08 34.51
CA VAL A 12 104.96 -94.21 34.78
C VAL A 12 104.33 -94.53 36.14
N GLN A 13 104.28 -95.79 36.55
CA GLN A 13 103.79 -96.18 37.86
C GLN A 13 104.74 -95.68 38.97
N GLN A 14 106.05 -95.71 38.75
CA GLN A 14 107.04 -95.22 39.70
C GLN A 14 107.01 -93.69 39.80
N ASP A 15 106.89 -92.98 38.67
CA ASP A 15 106.72 -91.52 38.63
C ASP A 15 105.41 -91.07 39.31
N LEU A 16 104.31 -91.81 39.10
CA LEU A 16 103.06 -91.56 39.81
C LEU A 16 103.19 -91.85 41.32
N THR A 17 103.91 -92.90 41.70
CA THR A 17 104.11 -93.25 43.11
C THR A 17 105.05 -92.26 43.80
N GLU A 18 106.08 -91.76 43.13
CA GLU A 18 106.99 -90.72 43.62
C GLU A 18 106.29 -89.35 43.70
N SER A 19 105.45 -89.02 42.71
CA SER A 19 104.58 -87.83 42.75
C SER A 19 103.61 -87.88 43.93
N LEU A 20 102.93 -89.01 44.15
CA LEU A 20 102.01 -89.18 45.30
C LEU A 20 102.76 -89.18 46.64
N ARG A 21 103.97 -89.75 46.71
CA ARG A 21 104.79 -89.73 47.92
C ARG A 21 105.25 -88.31 48.29
N ASN A 22 105.49 -87.45 47.29
CA ASN A 22 105.77 -86.02 47.50
C ASN A 22 104.54 -85.21 47.97
N PHE A 23 103.31 -85.67 47.73
CA PHE A 23 102.09 -85.04 48.24
C PHE A 23 101.68 -85.52 49.65
N THR A 24 102.20 -86.66 50.13
CA THR A 24 101.67 -87.31 51.34
C THR A 24 102.62 -87.24 52.56
N LEU A 25 103.75 -86.53 52.49
CA LEU A 25 104.61 -86.31 53.66
C LEU A 25 105.37 -84.98 53.61
N VAL A 26 104.64 -83.87 53.80
CA VAL A 26 105.21 -82.66 54.41
C VAL A 26 104.39 -82.39 55.65
N GLU A 27 104.82 -83.00 56.75
CA GLU A 27 104.30 -82.73 58.08
C GLU A 27 104.53 -81.26 58.47
N VAL A 28 103.51 -80.74 59.14
CA VAL A 28 103.34 -79.39 59.63
C VAL A 28 104.47 -78.98 60.59
N SER A 29 105.25 -77.99 60.19
CA SER A 29 106.13 -77.24 61.09
C SER A 29 105.50 -75.86 61.37
N THR A 30 104.63 -75.80 62.37
CA THR A 30 104.50 -74.77 63.42
C THR A 30 104.74 -73.27 63.12
N GLN A 31 104.46 -72.75 61.92
CA GLN A 31 104.44 -71.29 61.65
C GLN A 31 103.29 -70.78 60.75
N LYS A 32 102.35 -71.62 60.31
CA LYS A 32 101.30 -71.25 59.32
C LYS A 32 100.01 -70.66 59.90
N HIS A 33 99.71 -70.88 61.18
CA HIS A 33 98.36 -70.64 61.71
C HIS A 33 97.95 -69.16 61.92
N LYS A 34 98.90 -68.21 61.80
CA LYS A 34 98.60 -66.75 61.82
C LYS A 34 98.42 -66.15 60.43
N LEU A 35 99.17 -66.63 59.43
CA LEU A 35 99.04 -66.13 58.05
C LEU A 35 97.79 -66.70 57.37
N GLU A 36 97.45 -67.97 57.59
CA GLU A 36 96.28 -68.58 56.96
C GLU A 36 94.96 -67.91 57.38
N HIS A 37 94.85 -67.47 58.65
CA HIS A 37 93.69 -66.76 59.16
C HIS A 37 93.57 -65.32 58.61
N ASP A 38 94.69 -64.63 58.38
CA ASP A 38 94.70 -63.31 57.75
C ASP A 38 94.42 -63.38 56.25
N TYR A 39 94.90 -64.42 55.55
CA TYR A 39 94.61 -64.64 54.13
C TYR A 39 93.15 -65.07 53.89
N GLU A 40 92.60 -65.94 54.72
CA GLU A 40 91.19 -66.36 54.65
C GLU A 40 90.25 -65.19 55.01
N LYS A 41 90.59 -64.41 56.05
CA LYS A 41 89.86 -63.20 56.42
C LYS A 41 89.92 -62.12 55.33
N HIS A 42 91.08 -61.93 54.69
CA HIS A 42 91.24 -60.99 53.58
C HIS A 42 90.48 -61.44 52.31
N LEU A 43 90.37 -62.74 52.05
CA LEU A 43 89.55 -63.28 50.95
C LEU A 43 88.05 -63.10 51.23
N THR A 44 87.62 -63.36 52.47
CA THR A 44 86.23 -63.10 52.89
C THR A 44 85.90 -61.61 52.93
N ASN A 45 86.85 -60.75 53.31
CA ASN A 45 86.69 -59.29 53.26
C ASN A 45 86.64 -58.80 51.81
N ALA A 46 87.47 -59.32 50.89
CA ALA A 46 87.41 -58.95 49.48
C ALA A 46 86.06 -59.31 48.84
N GLY A 47 85.48 -60.45 49.22
CA GLY A 47 84.11 -60.82 48.82
C GLY A 47 83.04 -59.90 49.40
N ALA A 48 83.18 -59.50 50.67
CA ALA A 48 82.26 -58.57 51.34
C ALA A 48 82.36 -57.14 50.78
N GLU A 49 83.57 -56.66 50.48
CA GLU A 49 83.83 -55.35 49.88
C GLU A 49 83.27 -55.28 48.44
N LEU A 50 83.44 -56.36 47.65
CA LEU A 50 82.87 -56.44 46.31
C LEU A 50 81.33 -56.45 46.35
N LEU A 51 80.74 -57.22 47.27
CA LEU A 51 79.30 -57.25 47.45
C LEU A 51 78.78 -55.87 47.90
N HIS A 52 79.46 -55.23 48.85
CA HIS A 52 79.12 -53.89 49.31
C HIS A 52 79.22 -52.87 48.17
N TYR A 53 80.27 -52.91 47.35
CA TYR A 53 80.42 -52.04 46.18
C TYR A 53 79.22 -52.18 45.23
N TYR A 54 78.87 -53.41 44.83
CA TYR A 54 77.71 -53.61 43.96
C TYR A 54 76.40 -53.21 44.64
N GLN A 55 76.22 -53.50 45.92
CA GLN A 55 75.02 -53.11 46.66
C GLN A 55 74.86 -51.58 46.71
N SER A 56 75.93 -50.84 47.02
CA SER A 56 75.92 -49.37 47.03
C SER A 56 75.68 -48.79 45.64
N THR A 57 76.33 -49.33 44.60
CA THR A 57 76.08 -48.88 43.21
C THR A 57 74.64 -49.17 42.77
N TRP A 58 74.07 -50.31 43.15
CA TRP A 58 72.66 -50.62 42.89
C TRP A 58 71.71 -49.68 43.62
N GLU A 59 72.01 -49.34 44.88
CA GLU A 59 71.25 -48.36 45.66
C GLU A 59 71.29 -46.97 45.02
N GLU A 60 72.46 -46.51 44.58
CA GLU A 60 72.61 -45.24 43.85
C GLU A 60 71.79 -45.22 42.55
N ILE A 61 71.89 -46.28 41.73
CA ILE A 61 71.10 -46.40 40.49
C ILE A 61 69.60 -46.43 40.80
N HIS A 62 69.19 -47.11 41.86
CA HIS A 62 67.78 -47.15 42.26
C HIS A 62 67.27 -45.77 42.66
N ASN A 63 68.03 -45.02 43.47
CA ASN A 63 67.70 -43.66 43.86
C ASN A 63 67.59 -42.74 42.63
N TYR A 64 68.53 -42.82 41.68
CA TYR A 64 68.45 -42.04 40.44
C TYR A 64 67.23 -42.40 39.59
N ASN A 65 66.87 -43.68 39.51
CA ASN A 65 65.66 -44.11 38.80
C ASN A 65 64.40 -43.60 39.49
N GLU A 66 64.34 -43.61 40.83
CA GLU A 66 63.20 -43.10 41.58
C GLU A 66 63.04 -41.58 41.40
N GLU A 67 64.14 -40.82 41.46
CA GLU A 67 64.12 -39.38 41.16
C GLU A 67 63.71 -39.09 39.72
N ASN A 68 64.18 -39.88 38.76
CA ASN A 68 63.81 -39.72 37.36
C ASN A 68 62.32 -40.05 37.14
N ALA A 69 61.79 -41.09 37.80
CA ALA A 69 60.37 -41.42 37.77
C ALA A 69 59.51 -40.29 38.35
N LYS A 70 59.92 -39.69 39.48
CA LYS A 70 59.23 -38.52 40.08
C LYS A 70 59.22 -37.32 39.13
N LYS A 71 60.38 -36.99 38.53
CA LYS A 71 60.47 -35.90 37.54
C LYS A 71 59.62 -36.17 36.29
N ALA A 72 59.54 -37.42 35.83
CA ALA A 72 58.69 -37.80 34.72
C ALA A 72 57.19 -37.64 35.05
N GLU A 73 56.78 -38.00 36.27
CA GLU A 73 55.41 -37.79 36.77
C GLU A 73 55.06 -36.30 36.88
N GLU A 74 55.97 -35.46 37.38
CA GLU A 74 55.78 -34.00 37.42
C GLU A 74 55.58 -33.42 36.01
N VAL A 75 56.39 -33.84 35.04
CA VAL A 75 56.25 -33.42 33.64
C VAL A 75 54.93 -33.89 33.04
N ASP A 76 54.51 -35.13 33.30
CA ASP A 76 53.23 -35.66 32.83
C ASP A 76 52.04 -34.85 33.38
N THR A 77 52.08 -34.51 34.67
CA THR A 77 51.03 -33.68 35.29
C THR A 77 50.94 -32.30 34.65
N LEU A 78 52.08 -31.68 34.34
CA LEU A 78 52.15 -30.38 33.66
C LEU A 78 51.62 -30.47 32.22
N ILE A 79 52.02 -31.51 31.47
CA ILE A 79 51.53 -31.76 30.11
C ILE A 79 50.01 -31.97 30.12
N GLY A 80 49.49 -32.75 31.08
CA GLY A 80 48.06 -32.97 31.25
C GLY A 80 47.29 -31.67 31.51
N ALA A 81 47.81 -30.81 32.40
CA ALA A 81 47.23 -29.50 32.67
C ALA A 81 47.22 -28.59 31.44
N MET A 82 48.36 -28.50 30.72
CA MET A 82 48.45 -27.72 29.48
C MET A 82 47.51 -28.25 28.41
N HIS A 83 47.43 -29.57 28.23
CA HIS A 83 46.52 -30.18 27.25
C HIS A 83 45.06 -29.84 27.56
N SER A 84 44.64 -29.93 28.83
CA SER A 84 43.29 -29.53 29.24
C SER A 84 43.01 -28.05 28.94
N GLN A 85 43.97 -27.17 29.23
CA GLN A 85 43.83 -25.73 28.96
C GLN A 85 43.71 -25.46 27.45
N PHE A 86 44.57 -26.06 26.62
CA PHE A 86 44.50 -25.91 25.17
C PHE A 86 43.20 -26.46 24.60
N HIS A 87 42.72 -27.59 25.13
CA HIS A 87 41.44 -28.16 24.72
C HIS A 87 40.27 -27.21 25.03
N GLN A 88 40.27 -26.59 26.21
CA GLN A 88 39.26 -25.60 26.59
C GLN A 88 39.32 -24.35 25.70
N GLN A 89 40.52 -23.82 25.44
CA GLN A 89 40.71 -22.67 24.55
C GLN A 89 40.23 -22.97 23.13
N LEU A 90 40.53 -24.17 22.62
CA LEU A 90 40.04 -24.62 21.32
C LEU A 90 38.51 -24.69 21.29
N ALA A 91 37.87 -25.20 22.36
CA ALA A 91 36.42 -25.27 22.45
C ALA A 91 35.78 -23.86 22.43
N TRP A 92 36.33 -22.88 23.16
CA TRP A 92 35.87 -21.48 23.10
C TRP A 92 36.06 -20.86 21.72
N MET A 93 37.20 -21.12 21.08
CA MET A 93 37.45 -20.62 19.72
C MET A 93 36.49 -21.23 18.70
N GLN A 94 36.18 -22.53 18.82
CA GLN A 94 35.18 -23.19 17.99
C GLN A 94 33.78 -22.60 18.21
N GLN A 95 33.39 -22.36 19.47
CA GLN A 95 32.10 -21.73 19.78
C GLN A 95 32.03 -20.32 19.19
N LEU A 96 33.07 -19.50 19.35
CA LEU A 96 33.14 -18.17 18.75
C LEU A 96 33.02 -18.23 17.22
N ASN A 97 33.75 -19.15 16.58
CA ASN A 97 33.69 -19.33 15.12
C ASN A 97 32.27 -19.72 14.67
N GLN A 98 31.62 -20.64 15.39
CA GLN A 98 30.21 -21.00 15.13
C GLN A 98 29.27 -19.79 15.24
N GLN A 99 29.46 -18.91 16.23
CA GLN A 99 28.65 -17.69 16.37
C GLN A 99 28.93 -16.69 15.23
N LEU A 100 30.19 -16.52 14.86
CA LEU A 100 30.58 -15.64 13.73
C LEU A 100 30.04 -16.16 12.39
N CYS A 101 29.97 -17.49 12.19
CA CYS A 101 29.32 -18.08 11.03
C CYS A 101 27.80 -17.80 10.96
N GLN A 102 27.14 -17.47 12.08
CA GLN A 102 25.72 -17.14 12.11
C GLN A 102 25.43 -15.66 11.77
N LEU A 103 26.44 -14.78 11.89
CA LEU A 103 26.30 -13.35 11.60
C LEU A 103 25.79 -13.05 10.18
N PRO A 104 26.28 -13.70 9.11
CA PRO A 104 25.75 -13.51 7.76
C PRO A 104 24.27 -13.90 7.63
N LYS A 105 23.83 -14.94 8.35
CA LYS A 105 22.41 -15.33 8.37
C LYS A 105 21.56 -14.28 9.07
N LEU A 106 22.04 -13.73 10.19
CA LEU A 106 21.38 -12.61 10.87
C LEU A 106 21.31 -11.38 9.95
N GLN A 107 22.39 -11.06 9.24
CA GLN A 107 22.41 -9.97 8.27
C GLN A 107 21.39 -10.19 7.15
N GLN A 108 21.31 -11.41 6.60
CA GLN A 108 20.31 -11.75 5.59
C GLN A 108 18.89 -11.56 6.12
N ASN A 109 18.60 -12.06 7.32
CA ASN A 109 17.29 -11.87 7.95
C ASN A 109 16.94 -10.39 8.14
N VAL A 110 17.91 -9.56 8.54
CA VAL A 110 17.71 -8.10 8.67
C VAL A 110 17.44 -7.45 7.31
N GLN A 111 18.14 -7.88 6.26
CA GLN A 111 17.91 -7.39 4.90
C GLN A 111 16.52 -7.81 4.39
N ASP A 112 16.08 -9.02 4.68
CA ASP A 112 14.75 -9.48 4.30
C ASP A 112 13.65 -8.73 5.07
N LEU A 113 13.83 -8.50 6.37
CA LEU A 113 12.94 -7.63 7.14
C LEU A 113 12.89 -6.20 6.56
N MET A 114 14.03 -5.63 6.19
CA MET A 114 14.09 -4.31 5.56
C MET A 114 13.34 -4.27 4.23
N LYS A 115 13.43 -5.32 3.41
CA LYS A 115 12.61 -5.44 2.18
C LYS A 115 11.13 -5.51 2.50
N THR A 116 10.72 -6.33 3.45
CA THR A 116 9.29 -6.44 3.83
C THR A 116 8.74 -5.13 4.37
N ILE A 117 9.56 -4.35 5.08
CA ILE A 117 9.18 -3.01 5.54
C ILE A 117 9.01 -2.08 4.34
N GLY A 118 9.95 -2.06 3.39
CA GLY A 118 9.83 -1.24 2.18
C GLY A 118 8.63 -1.64 1.30
N GLU A 119 8.31 -2.92 1.19
CA GLU A 119 7.10 -3.41 0.51
C GLU A 119 5.83 -2.91 1.22
N LEU A 120 5.81 -2.95 2.56
CA LEU A 120 4.69 -2.47 3.35
C LEU A 120 4.51 -0.95 3.25
N GLU A 121 5.61 -0.19 3.24
CA GLU A 121 5.61 1.26 3.00
C GLU A 121 4.99 1.57 1.62
N GLY A 122 5.38 0.86 0.57
CA GLY A 122 4.78 1.02 -0.76
C GLY A 122 3.28 0.70 -0.80
N LEU A 123 2.83 -0.33 -0.08
CA LEU A 123 1.41 -0.64 0.05
C LEU A 123 0.64 0.45 0.81
N PHE A 124 1.25 1.06 1.83
CA PHE A 124 0.63 2.19 2.54
C PHE A 124 0.50 3.41 1.63
N GLU A 125 1.53 3.76 0.86
CA GLU A 125 1.47 4.84 -0.12
C GLU A 125 0.36 4.59 -1.17
N GLU A 126 0.23 3.36 -1.65
CA GLU A 126 -0.85 2.99 -2.58
C GLU A 126 -2.23 3.13 -1.94
N VAL A 127 -2.41 2.67 -0.70
CA VAL A 127 -3.68 2.81 0.04
C VAL A 127 -4.02 4.28 0.28
N GLU A 128 -3.04 5.10 0.66
CA GLU A 128 -3.22 6.54 0.86
C GLU A 128 -3.66 7.22 -0.46
N LEU A 129 -3.03 6.87 -1.58
CA LEU A 129 -3.43 7.37 -2.90
C LEU A 129 -4.87 7.01 -3.25
N HIS A 130 -5.27 5.76 -3.02
CA HIS A 130 -6.64 5.31 -3.28
C HIS A 130 -7.66 5.97 -2.34
N LEU A 131 -7.28 6.26 -1.09
CA LEU A 131 -8.14 6.98 -0.14
C LEU A 131 -8.37 8.44 -0.58
N VAL A 132 -7.32 9.13 -1.03
CA VAL A 132 -7.45 10.47 -1.60
C VAL A 132 -8.36 10.43 -2.84
N GLY A 133 -8.16 9.46 -3.74
CA GLY A 133 -9.04 9.31 -4.91
C GLY A 133 -10.49 9.02 -4.55
N LEU A 134 -10.74 8.27 -3.47
CA LEU A 134 -12.10 8.04 -2.96
C LEU A 134 -12.72 9.34 -2.41
N GLU A 135 -11.94 10.16 -1.71
CA GLU A 135 -12.38 11.46 -1.20
C GLU A 135 -12.81 12.39 -2.34
N ASP A 136 -12.00 12.47 -3.40
CA ASP A 136 -12.32 13.25 -4.60
C ASP A 136 -13.64 12.79 -5.26
N ILE A 137 -13.86 11.47 -5.34
CA ILE A 137 -15.09 10.89 -5.89
C ILE A 137 -16.30 11.26 -5.01
N ILE A 138 -16.16 11.17 -3.69
CA ILE A 138 -17.24 11.51 -2.74
C ILE A 138 -17.58 13.00 -2.85
N GLU A 139 -16.59 13.88 -2.90
CA GLU A 139 -16.81 15.33 -3.06
C GLU A 139 -17.51 15.63 -4.40
N THR A 140 -17.05 15.00 -5.48
CA THR A 140 -17.65 15.14 -6.81
C THR A 140 -19.11 14.69 -6.80
N GLN A 141 -19.42 13.56 -6.18
CA GLN A 141 -20.79 13.06 -6.05
C GLN A 141 -21.66 14.04 -5.26
N ALA A 142 -21.17 14.53 -4.11
CA ALA A 142 -21.90 15.50 -3.29
C ALA A 142 -22.17 16.82 -4.04
N LEU A 143 -21.23 17.25 -4.90
CA LEU A 143 -21.43 18.41 -5.76
C LEU A 143 -22.49 18.14 -6.84
N GLN A 144 -22.47 16.97 -7.47
CA GLN A 144 -23.47 16.58 -8.46
C GLN A 144 -24.88 16.50 -7.87
N GLU A 145 -25.03 15.94 -6.67
CA GLU A 145 -26.31 15.90 -5.94
C GLU A 145 -26.84 17.31 -5.67
N LYS A 146 -25.99 18.22 -5.18
CA LYS A 146 -26.37 19.64 -4.99
C LYS A 146 -26.77 20.31 -6.30
N GLN A 147 -26.04 20.08 -7.38
CA GLN A 147 -26.40 20.63 -8.69
C GLN A 147 -27.75 20.11 -9.19
N LEU A 148 -28.03 18.82 -8.97
CA LEU A 148 -29.30 18.21 -9.34
C LEU A 148 -30.46 18.80 -8.52
N ASP A 149 -30.28 18.96 -7.21
CA ASP A 149 -31.27 19.57 -6.32
C ASP A 149 -31.60 21.00 -6.74
N GLU A 150 -30.60 21.82 -7.04
CA GLU A 150 -30.82 23.20 -7.50
C GLU A 150 -31.51 23.25 -8.87
N ARG A 151 -31.14 22.36 -9.80
CA ARG A 151 -31.85 22.22 -11.08
C ARG A 151 -33.31 21.81 -10.90
N PHE A 152 -33.56 20.88 -9.98
CA PHE A 152 -34.92 20.42 -9.66
C PHE A 152 -35.75 21.55 -9.05
N LYS A 153 -35.21 22.29 -8.08
CA LYS A 153 -35.86 23.49 -7.49
C LYS A 153 -36.20 24.53 -8.56
N LEU A 154 -35.26 24.79 -9.48
CA LEU A 154 -35.48 25.75 -10.57
C LEU A 154 -36.58 25.28 -11.53
N ALA A 155 -36.60 23.99 -11.89
CA ALA A 155 -37.64 23.41 -12.74
C ALA A 155 -39.02 23.52 -12.07
N LEU A 156 -39.12 23.15 -10.79
CA LEU A 156 -40.36 23.23 -10.02
C LEU A 156 -40.85 24.68 -9.89
N TYR A 157 -39.95 25.63 -9.67
CA TYR A 157 -40.30 27.05 -9.60
C TYR A 157 -40.84 27.56 -10.94
N LYS A 158 -40.19 27.19 -12.06
CA LYS A 158 -40.65 27.54 -13.40
C LYS A 158 -42.04 26.96 -13.69
N GLU A 159 -42.26 25.69 -13.40
CA GLU A 159 -43.54 25.02 -13.57
C GLU A 159 -44.65 25.70 -12.75
N LYS A 160 -44.40 25.95 -11.46
CA LYS A 160 -45.35 26.68 -10.60
C LYS A 160 -45.67 28.07 -11.14
N LYS A 161 -44.67 28.77 -11.68
CA LYS A 161 -44.87 30.11 -12.25
C LYS A 161 -45.68 30.05 -13.55
N MET A 162 -45.44 29.06 -14.40
CA MET A 162 -46.22 28.82 -15.62
C MET A 162 -47.68 28.51 -15.28
N ALA A 163 -47.93 27.60 -14.34
CA ALA A 163 -49.28 27.27 -13.89
C ALA A 163 -50.02 28.51 -13.33
N HIS A 164 -49.33 29.37 -12.57
CA HIS A 164 -49.92 30.62 -12.10
C HIS A 164 -50.23 31.59 -13.25
N PHE A 165 -49.38 31.66 -14.28
CA PHE A 165 -49.66 32.50 -15.45
C PHE A 165 -50.86 31.96 -16.24
N GLU A 166 -50.96 30.65 -16.41
CA GLU A 166 -52.12 29.99 -17.03
C GLU A 166 -53.40 30.26 -16.23
N GLU A 167 -53.38 30.10 -14.91
CA GLU A 167 -54.53 30.41 -14.06
C GLU A 167 -54.97 31.88 -14.17
N LEU A 168 -54.01 32.81 -14.23
CA LEU A 168 -54.30 34.24 -14.38
C LEU A 168 -54.88 34.55 -15.78
N ARG A 169 -54.35 33.91 -16.81
CA ARG A 169 -54.87 34.02 -18.18
C ARG A 169 -56.31 33.51 -18.26
N ASP A 170 -56.57 32.33 -17.70
CA ASP A 170 -57.90 31.73 -17.71
C ASP A 170 -58.91 32.61 -16.94
N LYS A 171 -58.52 33.17 -15.78
CA LYS A 171 -59.34 34.17 -15.06
C LYS A 171 -59.64 35.41 -15.89
N LEU A 172 -58.63 35.93 -16.61
CA LEU A 172 -58.80 37.11 -17.45
C LEU A 172 -59.74 36.82 -18.64
N GLU A 173 -59.63 35.65 -19.25
CA GLU A 173 -60.54 35.18 -20.30
C GLU A 173 -61.97 35.03 -19.78
N GLU A 174 -62.15 34.48 -18.57
CA GLU A 174 -63.46 34.38 -17.91
C GLU A 174 -64.07 35.76 -17.63
N GLU A 175 -63.28 36.70 -17.07
CA GLU A 175 -63.73 38.07 -16.85
C GLU A 175 -64.10 38.77 -18.15
N HIS A 176 -63.31 38.61 -19.20
CA HIS A 176 -63.58 39.20 -20.51
C HIS A 176 -64.87 38.63 -21.11
N ARG A 177 -65.05 37.30 -21.07
CA ARG A 177 -66.29 36.64 -21.52
C ARG A 177 -67.51 37.13 -20.76
N LEU A 178 -67.39 37.29 -19.43
CA LEU A 178 -68.49 37.79 -18.60
C LEU A 178 -68.82 39.26 -18.89
N ARG A 179 -67.81 40.12 -19.12
CA ARG A 179 -68.05 41.52 -19.55
C ARG A 179 -68.72 41.59 -20.92
N LEU A 180 -68.29 40.77 -21.87
CA LEU A 180 -68.92 40.69 -23.20
C LEU A 180 -70.39 40.27 -23.08
N GLN A 181 -70.68 39.23 -22.30
CA GLN A 181 -72.06 38.80 -22.04
C GLN A 181 -72.91 39.91 -21.41
N GLN A 182 -72.37 40.65 -20.45
CA GLN A 182 -73.09 41.79 -19.84
C GLN A 182 -73.37 42.90 -20.86
N LEU A 183 -72.42 43.23 -21.73
CA LEU A 183 -72.61 44.22 -22.79
C LEU A 183 -73.65 43.75 -23.81
N GLU A 184 -73.58 42.49 -24.26
CA GLU A 184 -74.57 41.90 -25.16
C GLU A 184 -75.98 41.90 -24.56
N GLU A 185 -76.12 41.59 -23.26
CA GLU A 185 -77.40 41.63 -22.56
C GLU A 185 -77.95 43.06 -22.44
N GLN A 186 -77.09 44.04 -22.13
CA GLN A 186 -77.47 45.45 -22.10
C GLN A 186 -77.92 45.94 -23.48
N GLU A 187 -77.16 45.63 -24.53
CA GLU A 187 -77.52 45.97 -25.91
C GLU A 187 -78.85 45.32 -26.31
N ARG A 188 -79.06 44.04 -25.95
CA ARG A 188 -80.32 43.33 -26.21
C ARG A 188 -81.50 43.97 -25.48
N HIS A 189 -81.31 44.39 -24.23
CA HIS A 189 -82.34 45.08 -23.45
C HIS A 189 -82.72 46.41 -24.10
N VAL A 190 -81.72 47.22 -24.46
CA VAL A 190 -81.94 48.50 -25.16
C VAL A 190 -82.67 48.28 -26.49
N LEU A 191 -82.32 47.23 -27.24
CA LEU A 191 -82.98 46.92 -28.51
C LEU A 191 -84.43 46.46 -28.30
N GLN A 192 -84.69 45.68 -27.24
CA GLN A 192 -86.02 45.22 -26.88
C GLN A 192 -86.92 46.38 -26.41
N GLU A 193 -86.40 47.29 -25.58
CA GLU A 193 -87.13 48.50 -25.18
C GLU A 193 -87.49 49.36 -26.39
N ARG A 194 -86.53 49.58 -27.30
CA ARG A 194 -86.79 50.29 -28.56
C ARG A 194 -87.89 49.60 -29.37
N GLN A 195 -87.83 48.27 -29.51
CA GLN A 195 -88.86 47.52 -30.22
C GLN A 195 -90.23 47.68 -29.56
N GLN A 196 -90.32 47.58 -28.24
CA GLN A 196 -91.58 47.79 -27.50
C GLN A 196 -92.12 49.20 -27.69
N THR A 197 -91.27 50.23 -27.59
CA THR A 197 -91.69 51.62 -27.89
C THR A 197 -92.21 51.74 -29.32
N PHE A 198 -91.54 51.15 -30.31
CA PHE A 198 -92.01 51.16 -31.70
C PHE A 198 -93.34 50.41 -31.87
N ASP A 199 -93.51 49.27 -31.20
CA ASP A 199 -94.75 48.48 -31.25
C ASP A 199 -95.92 49.20 -30.57
N GLU A 200 -95.68 49.91 -29.46
CA GLU A 200 -96.67 50.77 -28.79
C GLU A 200 -97.11 51.92 -29.70
N VAL A 201 -96.16 52.67 -30.28
CA VAL A 201 -96.46 53.73 -31.25
C VAL A 201 -97.23 53.18 -32.45
N PHE A 202 -96.85 52.00 -32.96
CA PHE A 202 -97.56 51.37 -34.06
C PHE A 202 -99.00 50.96 -33.69
N GLN A 203 -99.23 50.49 -32.45
CA GLN A 203 -100.58 50.17 -31.97
C GLN A 203 -101.42 51.44 -31.83
N GLU A 204 -100.87 52.52 -31.28
CA GLU A 204 -101.52 53.83 -31.23
C GLU A 204 -101.90 54.30 -32.65
N ASP A 205 -100.98 54.21 -33.61
CA ASP A 205 -101.24 54.53 -35.02
C ASP A 205 -102.35 53.65 -35.64
N LEU A 206 -102.37 52.36 -35.29
CA LEU A 206 -103.41 51.42 -35.74
C LEU A 206 -104.79 51.77 -35.14
N GLU A 207 -104.83 52.19 -33.88
CA GLU A 207 -106.05 52.65 -33.21
C GLU A 207 -106.56 53.97 -33.81
N LEU A 208 -105.65 54.92 -34.06
CA LEU A 208 -105.95 56.16 -34.79
C LEU A 208 -106.49 55.85 -36.20
N TYR A 209 -105.89 54.88 -36.90
CA TYR A 209 -106.40 54.43 -38.19
C TYR A 209 -107.81 53.83 -38.11
N LYS A 210 -108.09 52.99 -37.12
CA LYS A 210 -109.45 52.44 -36.90
C LYS A 210 -110.47 53.54 -36.61
N ALA A 211 -110.07 54.59 -35.91
CA ALA A 211 -110.94 55.71 -35.55
C ALA A 211 -111.16 56.71 -36.70
N GLN A 212 -110.14 56.99 -37.51
CA GLN A 212 -110.15 58.09 -38.51
C GLN A 212 -110.08 57.63 -39.97
N GLY A 213 -109.78 56.36 -40.24
CA GLY A 213 -109.79 55.74 -41.58
C GLY A 213 -108.62 56.13 -42.50
N LYS A 214 -107.61 56.85 -42.00
CA LYS A 214 -106.41 57.27 -42.74
C LYS A 214 -105.18 57.12 -41.85
N ILE A 215 -104.12 56.50 -42.37
CA ILE A 215 -102.81 56.43 -41.68
C ILE A 215 -102.08 57.73 -42.01
N GLU A 216 -101.62 58.46 -41.00
CA GLU A 216 -100.67 59.55 -41.20
C GLU A 216 -99.35 58.93 -41.65
N ARG A 217 -99.16 58.87 -42.97
CA ARG A 217 -97.87 58.49 -43.54
C ARG A 217 -96.92 59.60 -43.13
N LEU A 218 -96.06 59.33 -42.14
CA LEU A 218 -94.93 60.19 -41.81
C LEU A 218 -94.32 60.67 -43.13
N PRO A 219 -94.11 61.99 -43.32
CA PRO A 219 -93.41 62.45 -44.49
C PRO A 219 -92.10 61.66 -44.53
N ALA A 220 -91.80 61.04 -45.67
CA ALA A 220 -90.45 60.58 -45.92
C ALA A 220 -89.57 61.82 -45.74
N HIS A 221 -88.94 61.96 -44.58
CA HIS A 221 -87.89 62.93 -44.40
C HIS A 221 -86.82 62.48 -45.37
N ALA A 222 -86.79 63.13 -46.53
CA ALA A 222 -85.74 63.09 -47.51
C ALA A 222 -84.50 63.80 -46.94
N ASP A 223 -84.14 63.49 -45.70
CA ASP A 223 -82.89 63.88 -45.10
C ASP A 223 -81.95 62.70 -45.27
N LYS A 224 -81.28 62.72 -46.42
CA LYS A 224 -80.03 62.03 -46.71
C LYS A 224 -80.02 60.57 -46.21
N GLN A 225 -80.70 59.71 -46.97
CA GLN A 225 -80.14 58.39 -47.20
C GLN A 225 -78.79 58.61 -47.90
N ALA A 226 -77.71 58.79 -47.12
CA ALA A 226 -76.40 58.48 -47.63
C ALA A 226 -76.44 56.98 -47.94
N ALA A 227 -76.65 56.63 -49.20
CA ALA A 227 -76.31 55.30 -49.67
C ALA A 227 -74.84 55.10 -49.28
N LEU A 228 -74.48 53.91 -48.79
CA LEU A 228 -73.08 53.58 -48.47
C LEU A 228 -72.15 53.67 -49.72
N GLU A 229 -72.73 53.86 -50.91
CA GLU A 229 -72.05 54.16 -52.16
C GLU A 229 -71.62 55.64 -52.31
N GLU A 230 -72.13 56.55 -51.45
CA GLU A 230 -71.88 58.01 -51.49
C GLU A 230 -71.16 58.51 -50.21
N ILE A 231 -70.50 57.61 -49.47
CA ILE A 231 -69.46 57.99 -48.51
C ILE A 231 -68.13 57.87 -49.25
N ASP A 232 -67.61 59.01 -49.68
CA ASP A 232 -66.23 59.09 -50.15
C ASP A 232 -65.31 58.87 -48.93
N LEU A 233 -64.68 57.69 -48.85
CA LEU A 233 -63.69 57.37 -47.80
C LEU A 233 -62.34 58.08 -48.05
N GLU A 234 -62.20 58.78 -49.17
CA GLU A 234 -61.14 59.76 -49.41
C GLU A 234 -61.58 61.13 -48.89
N GLY A 235 -61.78 61.23 -47.57
CA GLY A 235 -61.85 62.54 -46.91
C GLY A 235 -60.52 63.29 -47.09
N ASP A 236 -60.58 64.63 -47.12
CA ASP A 236 -59.44 65.56 -47.23
C ASP A 236 -58.14 65.00 -46.63
N GLU A 237 -56.98 65.22 -47.27
CA GLU A 237 -55.66 64.78 -46.80
C GLU A 237 -55.41 65.10 -45.30
N GLN A 238 -56.05 66.14 -44.77
CA GLN A 238 -56.02 66.53 -43.37
C GLN A 238 -56.82 65.60 -42.43
N ALA A 239 -57.95 65.05 -42.87
CA ALA A 239 -58.72 64.09 -42.09
C ALA A 239 -58.02 62.72 -42.05
N GLN A 240 -57.41 62.29 -43.15
CA GLN A 240 -56.55 61.10 -43.17
C GLN A 240 -55.26 61.30 -42.35
N ALA A 241 -54.65 62.48 -42.40
CA ALA A 241 -53.50 62.80 -41.56
C ALA A 241 -53.86 62.79 -40.07
N ALA A 242 -55.00 63.36 -39.67
CA ALA A 242 -55.47 63.34 -38.28
C ALA A 242 -55.84 61.92 -37.80
N LEU A 243 -56.40 61.08 -38.68
CA LEU A 243 -56.68 59.67 -38.35
C LEU A 243 -55.40 58.84 -38.24
N ASN A 244 -54.43 59.07 -39.12
CA ASN A 244 -53.12 58.44 -39.04
C ASN A 244 -52.34 58.89 -37.80
N GLU A 245 -52.38 60.18 -37.44
CA GLU A 245 -51.80 60.70 -36.20
C GLU A 245 -52.45 60.06 -34.95
N PHE A 246 -53.77 59.88 -34.96
CA PHE A 246 -54.48 59.18 -33.89
C PHE A 246 -54.15 57.68 -33.80
N LEU A 247 -53.83 57.03 -34.92
CA LEU A 247 -53.40 55.63 -34.97
C LEU A 247 -51.89 55.44 -34.69
N ASP A 248 -51.08 56.47 -34.94
CA ASP A 248 -49.64 56.49 -34.67
C ASP A 248 -49.30 56.91 -33.22
N ASP A 249 -50.29 57.29 -32.41
CA ASP A 249 -50.18 57.37 -30.94
C ASP A 249 -50.08 55.95 -30.32
N THR A 250 -49.07 55.21 -30.79
CA THR A 250 -48.41 54.17 -30.03
C THR A 250 -47.36 54.86 -29.17
N ASP A 251 -47.62 54.93 -27.87
CA ASP A 251 -46.73 55.39 -26.80
C ASP A 251 -45.22 55.32 -27.16
N PRO A 252 -44.54 56.47 -27.39
CA PRO A 252 -43.08 56.55 -27.43
C PRO A 252 -42.57 56.59 -25.98
N GLY A 253 -42.72 55.47 -25.28
CA GLY A 253 -42.38 55.30 -23.87
C GLY A 253 -41.49 54.08 -23.61
N LEU A 254 -40.80 53.54 -24.61
CA LEU A 254 -39.79 52.47 -24.47
C LEU A 254 -38.64 52.66 -25.48
N SER A 255 -37.97 53.81 -25.40
CA SER A 255 -36.62 53.99 -25.96
C SER A 255 -35.74 54.74 -24.97
N ALA A 256 -35.41 54.05 -23.87
CA ALA A 256 -34.28 54.40 -23.03
C ALA A 256 -33.41 53.15 -22.86
N ASP A 257 -32.17 53.28 -23.32
CA ASP A 257 -30.99 52.45 -23.09
C ASP A 257 -31.11 51.36 -22.02
N ILE A 258 -31.00 50.09 -22.44
CA ILE A 258 -30.24 49.10 -21.68
C ILE A 258 -29.26 48.45 -22.65
N SER A 259 -28.00 48.86 -22.49
CA SER A 259 -26.80 48.19 -23.00
C SER A 259 -26.90 46.68 -22.83
N PHE A 260 -26.94 45.95 -23.94
CA PHE A 260 -26.54 44.54 -23.98
C PHE A 260 -25.00 44.49 -24.03
N PRO A 261 -24.32 43.83 -23.08
CA PRO A 261 -22.93 43.50 -23.28
C PRO A 261 -22.86 42.46 -24.42
N SER A 262 -22.19 42.82 -25.51
CA SER A 262 -21.60 41.84 -26.43
C SER A 262 -20.67 40.93 -25.63
N GLY A 263 -21.20 39.78 -25.22
CA GLY A 263 -20.42 38.64 -24.80
C GLY A 263 -20.04 37.87 -26.04
N ASP A 264 -18.75 37.91 -26.37
CA ASP A 264 -18.07 37.08 -27.34
C ASP A 264 -18.55 35.62 -27.28
N THR A 265 -19.15 35.14 -28.36
CA THR A 265 -19.30 33.70 -28.62
C THR A 265 -18.36 33.33 -29.74
N SER A 266 -17.09 33.15 -29.39
CA SER A 266 -16.04 32.57 -30.23
C SER A 266 -15.12 31.71 -29.36
N GLU A 267 -15.57 30.51 -28.98
CA GLU A 267 -14.65 29.37 -28.88
C GLU A 267 -15.44 28.06 -28.98
N SER A 268 -15.61 27.63 -30.21
CA SER A 268 -15.80 26.23 -30.57
C SER A 268 -14.49 25.50 -30.27
N ASP A 269 -14.38 24.88 -29.11
CA ASP A 269 -13.39 23.83 -28.89
C ASP A 269 -14.09 22.48 -28.94
N ALA A 270 -14.12 21.94 -30.17
CA ALA A 270 -14.43 20.56 -30.42
C ALA A 270 -13.27 19.73 -29.87
N ALA A 271 -13.46 19.13 -28.69
CA ALA A 271 -12.61 18.05 -28.22
C ALA A 271 -12.74 16.87 -29.21
N VAL A 272 -11.83 16.86 -30.17
CA VAL A 272 -11.49 15.72 -31.01
C VAL A 272 -11.05 14.59 -30.08
N PHE A 273 -11.72 13.45 -30.23
CA PHE A 273 -11.25 12.14 -29.79
C PHE A 273 -9.81 11.94 -30.26
N ASP A 274 -8.86 12.00 -29.32
CA ASP A 274 -7.50 11.51 -29.54
C ASP A 274 -7.51 9.99 -29.37
N GLU A 275 -7.58 9.26 -30.49
CA GLU A 275 -7.12 7.87 -30.54
C GLU A 275 -5.59 7.85 -30.46
N GLY A 276 -5.09 8.04 -29.24
CA GLY A 276 -3.70 7.79 -28.87
C GLY A 276 -3.40 6.29 -28.88
N GLY A 277 -3.21 5.72 -30.07
CA GLY A 277 -2.59 4.42 -30.26
C GLY A 277 -1.16 4.41 -29.74
N CYS A 278 -0.95 3.95 -28.51
CA CYS A 278 0.39 3.64 -28.00
C CYS A 278 0.82 2.28 -28.58
N LYS A 279 1.57 2.31 -29.68
CA LYS A 279 2.36 1.14 -30.10
C LYS A 279 3.47 0.90 -29.07
N PRO A 280 3.68 -0.36 -28.65
CA PRO A 280 4.75 -0.72 -27.72
C PRO A 280 6.12 -0.56 -28.38
N LYS A 281 7.07 0.02 -27.63
CA LYS A 281 8.51 -0.08 -27.91
C LYS A 281 8.96 -1.54 -27.77
N PRO A 282 9.82 -2.05 -28.68
CA PRO A 282 10.41 -3.38 -28.53
C PRO A 282 11.47 -3.38 -27.42
N CYS A 283 11.37 -4.37 -26.53
CA CYS A 283 12.46 -4.81 -25.68
C CYS A 283 13.47 -5.58 -26.53
N ASP A 284 14.71 -5.13 -26.51
CA ASP A 284 15.88 -5.94 -26.82
C ASP A 284 16.18 -6.86 -25.62
N THR A 285 16.14 -8.18 -25.83
CA THR A 285 17.06 -9.12 -25.17
C THR A 285 17.10 -10.46 -25.90
N ALA A 286 18.18 -10.65 -26.68
CA ALA A 286 18.96 -11.88 -26.81
C ALA A 286 20.31 -11.53 -27.45
#